data_AF-A0A1B7P0Z4-F1
#
_entry.id   AF-A0A1B7P0Z4-F1
#
_cell.length_a   1.000
_cell.length_b   1.000
_cell.length_c   1.000
_cell.angle_alpha   90.00
_cell.angle_beta   90.00
_cell.angle_gamma   90.00
#
_symmetry.space_group_name_H-M   'P 1'
#
loop_
_entity.id
_entity.type
_entity.pdbx_description
1 polymer ?
#
loop_
_entity_poly.entity_id
_entity_poly.type
_entity_poly.pdbx_seq_one_letter_code
_entity_poly.pdbx_strand_id
1 'polypeptide(L)'
;MVKKYNEAAVQLGLAPGKMYAVKGDLSASPLESSTAEDVSSKDLSNDDLALHHMEDPASTIVKLVDRLKSGGVFLAIDLLKSEELLESKAGEGKGGNHHHNHHHPHQGDHGHGHGARDGHMDIATATGHPGPAGHTISHDHPSFSPELMKSMFARAGLTDVDIILSDWKLELPFVTNPNAKVLVVRGTKP
;
A
#
# COMPACT_ATOMS: atom_id res chain seq x y z
N MET A 1 1.24 19.86 3.78
CA MET A 1 0.69 19.00 4.85
C MET A 1 1.42 19.19 6.18
N VAL A 2 2.74 18.95 6.24
CA VAL A 2 3.54 19.05 7.49
C VAL A 2 3.26 20.30 8.33
N LYS A 3 3.34 21.51 7.73
CA LYS A 3 3.06 22.77 8.44
C LYS A 3 1.67 22.77 9.12
N LYS A 4 0.62 22.41 8.38
CA LYS A 4 -0.76 22.38 8.88
C LYS A 4 -0.94 21.36 10.01
N TYR A 5 -0.31 20.19 9.89
CA TYR A 5 -0.34 19.16 10.94
C TYR A 5 0.30 19.69 12.23
N ASN A 6 1.49 20.31 12.13
CA ASN A 6 2.21 20.85 13.29
C ASN A 6 1.45 22.02 13.93
N GLU A 7 0.86 22.91 13.12
CA GLU A 7 -0.01 23.98 13.62
C GLU A 7 -1.23 23.43 14.37
N ALA A 8 -1.87 22.37 13.84
CA ALA A 8 -2.99 21.72 14.52
C ALA A 8 -2.58 21.06 15.84
N ALA A 9 -1.43 20.37 15.89
CA ALA A 9 -0.90 19.79 17.12
C ALA A 9 -0.70 20.86 18.21
N VAL A 10 -0.13 22.01 17.84
CA VAL A 10 0.04 23.16 18.76
C VAL A 10 -1.30 23.73 19.20
N GLN A 11 -2.28 23.87 18.30
CA GLN A 11 -3.64 24.34 18.64
C GLN A 11 -4.36 23.39 19.61
N LEU A 12 -4.04 22.10 19.58
CA LEU A 12 -4.53 21.09 20.52
C LEU A 12 -3.74 21.07 21.85
N GLY A 13 -2.79 21.98 22.04
CA GLY A 13 -1.95 22.06 23.24
C GLY A 13 -0.89 20.97 23.35
N LEU A 14 -0.54 20.31 22.24
CA LEU A 14 0.52 19.31 22.21
C LEU A 14 1.86 19.99 21.93
N ALA A 15 2.78 19.89 22.88
CA ALA A 15 4.13 20.41 22.70
C ALA A 15 4.88 19.65 21.56
N PRO A 16 5.83 20.29 20.84
CA PRO A 16 6.59 19.63 19.78
C PRO A 16 7.30 18.35 20.21
N GLY A 17 7.81 18.29 21.46
CA GLY A 17 8.41 17.07 22.02
C GLY A 17 7.41 15.91 22.25
N LYS A 18 6.10 16.18 22.12
CA LYS A 18 5.02 15.18 22.24
C LYS A 18 4.43 14.79 20.87
N MET A 19 4.30 15.74 19.94
CA MET A 19 3.74 15.47 18.61
C MET A 19 4.24 16.49 17.58
N TYR A 20 4.82 15.99 16.49
CA TYR A 20 5.19 16.78 15.32
C TYR A 20 5.28 15.86 14.10
N ALA A 21 5.18 16.45 12.92
CA ALA A 21 5.39 15.82 11.63
C ALA A 21 6.66 16.39 10.99
N VAL A 22 7.34 15.52 10.25
CA VAL A 22 8.44 15.85 9.35
C VAL A 22 8.12 15.33 7.96
N LYS A 23 8.69 15.96 6.93
CA LYS A 23 8.68 15.37 5.59
C LYS A 23 9.85 14.40 5.52
N GLY A 24 9.58 13.15 5.18
CA GLY A 24 10.60 12.13 4.94
C GLY A 24 10.32 11.40 3.63
N ASP A 25 11.37 10.89 3.01
CA ASP A 25 11.30 9.93 1.93
C ASP A 25 11.77 8.57 2.46
N LEU A 26 10.85 7.60 2.50
CA LEU A 26 11.13 6.25 2.98
C LEU A 26 11.88 5.40 1.94
N SER A 27 11.96 5.87 0.69
CA SER A 27 12.63 5.21 -0.43
C SER A 27 14.05 5.75 -0.70
N ALA A 28 14.40 6.91 -0.16
CA ALA A 28 15.71 7.54 -0.37
C ALA A 28 16.89 6.65 0.10
N SER A 29 18.07 6.87 -0.49
CA SER A 29 19.35 6.33 -0.01
C SER A 29 20.45 7.37 -0.23
N PRO A 30 21.15 7.85 0.80
CA PRO A 30 20.93 7.55 2.22
C PRO A 30 19.59 8.15 2.70
N LEU A 31 18.95 7.50 3.67
CA LEU A 31 17.73 8.01 4.27
C LEU A 31 18.02 9.31 5.02
N GLU A 32 17.26 10.38 4.72
CA GLU A 32 17.34 11.68 5.40
C GLU A 32 17.26 11.47 6.93
N SER A 33 18.30 11.89 7.66
CA SER A 33 18.30 11.77 9.11
C SER A 33 17.34 12.81 9.71
N SER A 34 16.23 12.34 10.26
CA SER A 34 15.55 13.15 11.26
C SER A 34 16.48 13.20 12.48
N THR A 35 17.01 14.36 12.82
CA THR A 35 17.78 14.58 14.05
C THR A 35 16.96 14.06 15.23
N ALA A 36 17.28 12.87 15.72
CA ALA A 36 16.67 12.28 16.90
C ALA A 36 17.75 12.16 17.96
N GLU A 37 17.97 13.27 18.67
CA GLU A 37 18.54 13.17 20.01
C GLU A 37 17.54 12.41 20.89
N ASP A 38 18.02 11.31 21.45
CA ASP A 38 17.55 10.69 22.68
C ASP A 38 16.11 10.13 22.71
N VAL A 39 15.87 9.07 21.92
CA VAL A 39 14.85 8.07 22.29
C VAL A 39 15.56 6.83 22.86
N SER A 40 15.63 6.82 24.19
CA SER A 40 16.09 5.69 25.00
C SER A 40 14.93 4.71 25.22
N SER A 41 15.23 3.41 25.13
CA SER A 41 14.37 2.21 25.17
C SER A 41 13.70 1.80 23.84
N LYS A 42 13.72 0.48 23.57
CA LYS A 42 13.29 -0.26 22.35
C LYS A 42 12.66 0.59 21.26
N ASP A 43 13.40 0.76 20.17
CA ASP A 43 12.93 1.48 18.99
C ASP A 43 11.68 0.78 18.41
N LEU A 44 10.59 1.54 18.29
CA LEU A 44 9.34 1.10 17.70
C LEU A 44 9.13 1.92 16.42
N SER A 45 9.13 1.23 15.28
CA SER A 45 8.71 1.83 14.00
C SER A 45 7.36 1.25 13.61
N ASN A 46 6.43 2.12 13.22
CA ASN A 46 5.08 1.75 12.84
C ASN A 46 4.74 2.29 11.44
N ASP A 47 4.10 1.44 10.63
CA ASP A 47 3.50 1.82 9.34
C ASP A 47 2.00 1.50 9.38
N ASP A 48 1.18 2.54 9.49
CA ASP A 48 -0.28 2.43 9.55
C ASP A 48 -0.88 2.77 8.20
N LEU A 49 -1.39 1.75 7.50
CA LEU A 49 -2.09 1.87 6.22
C LEU A 49 -1.27 2.62 5.16
N ALA A 50 0.05 2.43 5.12
CA ALA A 50 0.90 3.11 4.14
C ALA A 50 1.69 2.15 3.23
N LEU A 51 1.91 0.88 3.60
CA LEU A 51 2.62 -0.07 2.76
C LEU A 51 1.96 -0.26 1.39
N HIS A 52 0.63 -0.30 1.29
CA HIS A 52 -0.08 -0.42 0.01
C HIS A 52 0.08 0.80 -0.91
N HIS A 53 0.62 1.93 -0.43
CA HIS A 53 0.98 3.08 -1.25
C HIS A 53 2.41 2.97 -1.83
N MET A 54 3.21 2.01 -1.36
CA MET A 54 4.60 1.86 -1.78
C MET A 54 4.70 1.06 -3.08
N GLU A 55 5.61 1.47 -3.96
CA GLU A 55 5.94 0.74 -5.19
C GLU A 55 6.60 -0.61 -4.87
N ASP A 56 7.56 -0.63 -3.94
CA ASP A 56 8.18 -1.86 -3.42
C ASP A 56 8.06 -1.90 -1.88
N PRO A 57 6.95 -2.43 -1.34
CA PRO A 57 6.71 -2.52 0.09
C PRO A 57 7.81 -3.31 0.81
N ALA A 58 8.33 -4.37 0.19
CA ALA A 58 9.35 -5.22 0.80
C ALA A 58 10.69 -4.48 0.96
N SER A 59 11.11 -3.70 -0.03
CA SER A 59 12.31 -2.85 0.09
C SER A 59 12.12 -1.71 1.07
N THR A 60 10.91 -1.14 1.15
CA THR A 60 10.56 -0.14 2.17
C THR A 60 10.70 -0.71 3.57
N ILE A 61 10.19 -1.92 3.82
CA ILE A 61 10.30 -2.58 5.13
C ILE A 61 11.78 -2.80 5.49
N VAL A 62 12.61 -3.29 4.57
CA VAL A 62 14.06 -3.45 4.81
C VAL A 62 14.69 -2.12 5.28
N LYS A 63 14.43 -1.02 4.56
CA LYS A 63 14.96 0.32 4.89
C LYS A 63 14.46 0.84 6.24
N LEU A 64 13.21 0.57 6.60
CA LEU A 64 12.64 0.95 7.89
C LEU A 64 13.25 0.14 9.03
N VAL A 65 13.43 -1.18 8.83
CA VAL A 65 14.04 -2.08 9.81
C VAL A 65 15.52 -1.75 10.03
N ASP A 66 16.23 -1.28 9.01
CA ASP A 66 17.63 -0.84 9.14
C ASP A 66 17.81 0.28 10.19
N ARG A 67 16.79 1.13 10.37
CA ARG A 67 16.79 2.21 11.38
C ARG A 67 16.62 1.69 12.81
N LEU A 68 15.96 0.55 12.98
CA LEU A 68 15.72 -0.02 14.29
C LEU A 68 17.04 -0.43 14.96
N LYS A 69 17.13 -0.19 16.26
CA LYS A 69 18.16 -0.82 17.11
C LYS A 69 17.92 -2.33 17.19
N SER A 70 18.97 -3.11 17.49
CA SER A 70 18.80 -4.52 17.89
C SER A 70 17.83 -4.61 19.08
N GLY A 71 16.92 -5.57 19.03
CA GLY A 71 15.78 -5.72 19.94
C GLY A 71 14.62 -4.73 19.69
N GLY A 72 14.72 -3.84 18.70
CA GLY A 72 13.64 -2.97 18.24
C GLY A 72 12.54 -3.76 17.53
N VAL A 73 11.35 -3.17 17.46
CA VAL A 73 10.16 -3.83 16.89
C VAL A 73 9.64 -3.01 15.71
N PHE A 74 9.32 -3.71 14.64
CA PHE A 74 8.56 -3.16 13.52
C PHE A 74 7.11 -3.66 13.61
N LEU A 75 6.18 -2.71 13.53
CA LEU A 75 4.74 -2.96 13.46
C LEU A 75 4.22 -2.45 12.11
N ALA A 76 3.45 -3.27 11.41
CA ALA A 76 2.76 -2.87 10.19
C ALA A 76 1.27 -3.21 10.32
N ILE A 77 0.40 -2.25 10.00
CA ILE A 77 -1.05 -2.42 9.97
C ILE A 77 -1.52 -2.09 8.56
N ASP A 78 -2.08 -3.07 7.85
CA ASP A 78 -2.54 -2.84 6.48
C ASP A 78 -3.77 -3.69 6.11
N LEU A 79 -4.36 -3.42 4.94
CA LEU A 79 -5.53 -4.08 4.39
C LEU A 79 -5.25 -5.57 4.15
N LEU A 80 -6.10 -6.41 4.73
CA LEU A 80 -6.12 -7.85 4.51
C LEU A 80 -6.79 -8.15 3.17
N LYS A 81 -6.10 -8.96 2.35
CA LYS A 81 -6.63 -9.46 1.09
C LYS A 81 -7.85 -10.38 1.34
N SER A 82 -8.99 -10.06 0.77
CA SER A 82 -10.22 -10.86 0.92
C SER A 82 -10.17 -12.16 0.10
N GLU A 83 -10.75 -13.24 0.64
CA GLU A 83 -10.83 -14.55 -0.03
C GLU A 83 -11.72 -14.54 -1.29
N GLU A 84 -12.72 -13.65 -1.38
CA GLU A 84 -13.59 -13.46 -2.57
C GLU A 84 -12.80 -13.17 -3.87
N LEU A 85 -11.57 -12.68 -3.78
CA LEU A 85 -10.70 -12.39 -4.93
C LEU A 85 -9.93 -13.61 -5.46
N LEU A 86 -10.03 -14.76 -4.79
CA LEU A 86 -9.37 -16.00 -5.21
C LEU A 86 -10.22 -16.77 -6.25
N GLU A 87 -11.52 -16.55 -6.30
CA GLU A 87 -12.44 -17.30 -7.18
C GLU A 87 -12.53 -16.74 -8.60
N SER A 88 -12.18 -15.46 -8.82
CA SER A 88 -12.27 -14.82 -10.15
C SER A 88 -11.15 -15.22 -11.13
N LYS A 89 -10.17 -16.05 -10.72
CA LYS A 89 -9.11 -16.56 -11.60
C LYS A 89 -9.32 -18.01 -12.08
N ALA A 90 -10.36 -18.70 -11.62
CA ALA A 90 -10.54 -20.14 -11.89
C ALA A 90 -11.44 -20.50 -13.08
N GLY A 91 -11.92 -19.53 -13.87
CA GLY A 91 -12.80 -19.84 -15.00
C GLY A 91 -12.80 -18.80 -16.10
N GLU A 92 -11.96 -18.99 -17.13
CA GLU A 92 -12.34 -18.74 -18.53
C GLU A 92 -11.27 -19.29 -19.49
N GLY A 93 -11.28 -20.61 -19.65
CA GLY A 93 -10.84 -21.23 -20.89
C GLY A 93 -12.07 -21.50 -21.75
N LYS A 94 -12.18 -20.85 -22.91
CA LYS A 94 -12.82 -21.40 -24.12
C LYS A 94 -12.58 -20.48 -25.32
N GLY A 95 -12.11 -21.09 -26.41
CA GLY A 95 -11.66 -20.43 -27.62
C GLY A 95 -12.79 -19.94 -28.54
N GLY A 96 -12.36 -19.26 -29.61
CA GLY A 96 -13.19 -18.84 -30.72
C GLY A 96 -12.34 -18.26 -31.84
N ASN A 97 -11.90 -19.12 -32.76
CA ASN A 97 -11.45 -18.73 -34.11
C ASN A 97 -12.65 -18.15 -34.87
N HIS A 98 -12.57 -16.96 -35.47
CA HIS A 98 -13.34 -16.65 -36.69
C HIS A 98 -12.64 -15.58 -37.56
N HIS A 99 -12.34 -15.99 -38.79
CA HIS A 99 -11.91 -15.15 -39.91
C HIS A 99 -13.09 -14.34 -40.47
N HIS A 100 -12.85 -13.14 -41.01
CA HIS A 100 -13.46 -12.68 -42.28
C HIS A 100 -12.58 -11.64 -43.00
N ASN A 101 -12.29 -11.91 -44.27
CA ASN A 101 -11.80 -10.97 -45.28
C ASN A 101 -12.92 -10.00 -45.72
N HIS A 102 -12.58 -8.79 -46.17
CA HIS A 102 -13.11 -8.17 -47.42
C HIS A 102 -12.29 -6.92 -47.83
N HIS A 103 -12.24 -6.67 -49.15
CA HIS A 103 -11.39 -5.70 -49.90
C HIS A 103 -11.94 -4.25 -50.00
N HIS A 104 -11.02 -3.26 -50.04
CA HIS A 104 -10.86 -1.92 -50.73
C HIS A 104 -12.02 -1.15 -51.45
N PRO A 105 -11.91 0.16 -51.86
CA PRO A 105 -10.92 1.26 -51.60
C PRO A 105 -11.48 2.72 -51.35
N HIS A 106 -10.55 3.62 -50.96
CA HIS A 106 -10.40 5.11 -51.04
C HIS A 106 -11.57 6.14 -51.05
N GLN A 107 -11.52 7.11 -50.10
CA GLN A 107 -11.21 8.56 -50.25
C GLN A 107 -11.81 9.36 -49.08
N GLY A 108 -11.07 10.32 -48.52
CA GLY A 108 -11.65 11.33 -47.62
C GLY A 108 -10.74 11.79 -46.50
N ASP A 109 -10.54 13.09 -46.44
CA ASP A 109 -9.60 13.84 -45.64
C ASP A 109 -10.01 14.00 -44.15
N HIS A 110 -9.02 14.33 -43.32
CA HIS A 110 -9.10 14.98 -42.00
C HIS A 110 -9.76 14.26 -40.79
N GLY A 111 -8.91 13.90 -39.81
CA GLY A 111 -9.29 13.74 -38.40
C GLY A 111 -8.33 12.89 -37.57
N HIS A 112 -7.37 13.51 -36.87
CA HIS A 112 -6.68 12.87 -35.75
C HIS A 112 -7.61 12.82 -34.53
N GLY A 113 -8.41 11.76 -34.45
CA GLY A 113 -9.20 11.39 -33.27
C GLY A 113 -8.58 10.16 -32.61
N HIS A 114 -8.12 10.32 -31.37
CA HIS A 114 -7.60 9.23 -30.56
C HIS A 114 -8.64 8.12 -30.43
N GLY A 115 -8.29 6.92 -30.90
CA GLY A 115 -9.09 5.72 -30.72
C GLY A 115 -9.25 5.44 -29.24
N ALA A 116 -10.51 5.48 -28.79
CA ALA A 116 -10.94 4.77 -27.60
C ALA A 116 -11.03 3.27 -27.92
N ARG A 117 -10.90 2.50 -26.84
CA ARG A 117 -11.07 1.05 -26.67
C ARG A 117 -9.79 0.24 -26.69
N ASP A 118 -9.55 -0.69 -25.78
CA ASP A 118 -10.08 -1.05 -24.45
C ASP A 118 -9.38 -2.38 -24.20
N GLY A 119 -8.69 -2.54 -23.07
CA GLY A 119 -8.06 -3.83 -22.78
C GLY A 119 -6.95 -3.84 -21.74
N HIS A 120 -6.98 -2.96 -20.74
CA HIS A 120 -6.23 -3.22 -19.51
C HIS A 120 -7.25 -3.35 -18.38
N MET A 121 -7.46 -4.59 -17.94
CA MET A 121 -8.24 -4.90 -16.76
C MET A 121 -7.44 -4.42 -15.55
N ASP A 122 -7.70 -3.18 -15.14
CA ASP A 122 -7.23 -2.62 -13.88
C ASP A 122 -7.95 -3.34 -12.74
N ILE A 123 -7.38 -4.46 -12.27
CA ILE A 123 -7.77 -5.07 -10.99
C ILE A 123 -7.18 -4.21 -9.88
N ALA A 124 -7.78 -3.03 -9.70
CA ALA A 124 -7.73 -2.29 -8.45
C ALA A 124 -8.90 -2.76 -7.61
N THR A 125 -8.65 -3.45 -6.51
CA THR A 125 -9.70 -3.77 -5.55
C THR A 125 -9.99 -2.58 -4.66
N ALA A 126 -10.58 -1.56 -5.28
CA ALA A 126 -11.60 -0.68 -4.74
C ALA A 126 -12.72 -0.70 -5.78
N THR A 127 -13.56 -1.74 -5.75
CA THR A 127 -14.67 -1.87 -6.71
C THR A 127 -15.65 -0.73 -6.50
N GLY A 128 -15.70 0.18 -7.49
CA GLY A 128 -16.66 1.28 -7.57
C GLY A 128 -16.04 2.65 -7.30
N HIS A 129 -15.58 3.29 -8.39
CA HIS A 129 -15.04 4.65 -8.46
C HIS A 129 -13.82 4.94 -7.56
N PRO A 130 -12.66 5.33 -8.12
CA PRO A 130 -11.57 5.82 -7.28
C PRO A 130 -12.11 7.07 -6.57
N GLY A 131 -12.25 6.98 -5.25
CA GLY A 131 -12.40 8.18 -4.43
C GLY A 131 -11.22 9.13 -4.70
N PRO A 132 -11.26 10.37 -4.20
CA PRO A 132 -10.23 11.38 -4.50
C PRO A 132 -8.78 10.92 -4.25
N ALA A 133 -8.57 9.89 -3.41
CA ALA A 133 -7.27 9.31 -3.08
C ALA A 133 -6.99 7.93 -3.72
N GLY A 134 -7.88 7.37 -4.55
CA GLY A 134 -7.68 6.02 -5.12
C GLY A 134 -6.41 5.89 -5.97
N HIS A 135 -5.96 7.00 -6.58
CA HIS A 135 -4.73 7.09 -7.36
C HIS A 135 -3.44 7.03 -6.53
N THR A 136 -3.52 7.13 -5.19
CA THR A 136 -2.34 7.04 -4.34
C THR A 136 -2.04 5.60 -3.92
N ILE A 137 -2.97 4.67 -4.12
CA ILE A 137 -2.81 3.24 -3.81
C ILE A 137 -2.05 2.55 -4.95
N SER A 138 -1.06 1.72 -4.61
CA SER A 138 -0.37 0.89 -5.59
C SER A 138 -1.35 -0.11 -6.21
N HIS A 139 -1.41 -0.14 -7.54
CA HIS A 139 -2.20 -1.12 -8.28
C HIS A 139 -1.67 -2.55 -8.11
N ASP A 140 -0.37 -2.70 -7.84
CA ASP A 140 0.27 -4.01 -7.70
C ASP A 140 0.05 -4.63 -6.31
N HIS A 141 -0.13 -3.78 -5.29
CA HIS A 141 -0.22 -4.19 -3.88
C HIS A 141 -1.36 -3.47 -3.13
N PRO A 142 -2.64 -3.59 -3.55
CA PRO A 142 -3.76 -2.91 -2.89
C PRO A 142 -4.15 -3.52 -1.53
N SER A 143 -3.65 -4.72 -1.21
CA SER A 143 -3.86 -5.45 0.04
C SER A 143 -2.85 -6.58 0.17
N PHE A 144 -2.71 -7.15 1.37
CA PHE A 144 -1.71 -8.18 1.67
C PHE A 144 -2.31 -9.45 2.25
N SER A 145 -1.71 -10.60 1.94
CA SER A 145 -1.99 -11.86 2.65
C SER A 145 -1.05 -12.01 3.85
N PRO A 146 -1.42 -12.81 4.87
CA PRO A 146 -0.55 -13.10 6.01
C PRO A 146 0.79 -13.71 5.58
N GLU A 147 0.79 -14.61 4.60
CA GLU A 147 1.99 -15.30 4.08
C GLU A 147 2.92 -14.31 3.39
N LEU A 148 2.36 -13.41 2.57
CA LEU A 148 3.13 -12.37 1.90
C LEU A 148 3.78 -11.45 2.93
N MET A 149 3.05 -10.98 3.93
CA MET A 149 3.61 -10.14 5.00
C MET A 149 4.71 -10.85 5.78
N LYS A 150 4.52 -12.11 6.18
CA LYS A 150 5.57 -12.91 6.84
C LYS A 150 6.83 -13.00 5.98
N SER A 151 6.68 -13.22 4.67
CA SER A 151 7.82 -13.31 3.76
C SER A 151 8.60 -12.00 3.67
N MET A 152 7.90 -10.86 3.65
CA MET A 152 8.54 -9.53 3.63
C MET A 152 9.25 -9.22 4.94
N PHE A 153 8.65 -9.55 6.09
CA PHE A 153 9.27 -9.40 7.41
C PHE A 153 10.52 -10.26 7.54
N ALA A 154 10.46 -11.52 7.11
CA ALA A 154 11.62 -12.42 7.11
C ALA A 154 12.73 -11.91 6.18
N ARG A 155 12.39 -11.40 4.99
CA ARG A 155 13.35 -10.77 4.06
C ARG A 155 14.05 -9.56 4.69
N ALA A 156 13.36 -8.81 5.55
CA ALA A 156 13.92 -7.71 6.30
C ALA A 156 14.74 -8.13 7.53
N GLY A 157 14.91 -9.43 7.77
CA GLY A 157 15.68 -9.94 8.90
C GLY A 157 14.95 -9.86 10.24
N LEU A 158 13.64 -9.61 10.25
CA LEU A 158 12.84 -9.63 11.48
C LEU A 158 12.59 -11.07 11.92
N THR A 159 12.60 -11.27 13.24
CA THR A 159 12.35 -12.53 13.94
C THR A 159 11.14 -12.39 14.86
N ASP A 160 10.67 -13.48 15.48
CA ASP A 160 9.49 -13.49 16.34
C ASP A 160 8.27 -12.81 15.69
N VAL A 161 7.97 -13.22 14.46
CA VAL A 161 6.94 -12.59 13.62
C VAL A 161 5.55 -13.10 14.00
N ASP A 162 4.75 -12.22 14.58
CA ASP A 162 3.36 -12.47 14.96
C ASP A 162 2.41 -11.75 14.00
N ILE A 163 1.28 -12.38 13.68
CA ILE A 163 0.20 -11.77 12.89
C ILE A 163 -1.13 -11.90 13.62
N ILE A 164 -1.84 -10.79 13.72
CA ILE A 164 -3.22 -10.71 14.21
C ILE A 164 -4.10 -10.22 13.06
N LEU A 165 -5.21 -10.91 12.84
CA LEU A 165 -6.24 -10.47 11.89
C LEU A 165 -7.37 -9.81 12.66
N SER A 166 -7.90 -8.71 12.12
CA SER A 166 -9.10 -8.10 12.69
C SER A 166 -10.32 -9.03 12.59
N ASP A 167 -11.00 -9.20 13.71
CA ASP A 167 -12.33 -9.80 13.76
C ASP A 167 -13.41 -8.79 13.31
N TRP A 168 -13.15 -7.50 13.51
CA TRP A 168 -13.95 -6.36 13.07
C TRP A 168 -13.70 -5.95 11.61
N LYS A 169 -14.61 -5.12 11.07
CA LYS A 169 -14.58 -4.58 9.71
C LYS A 169 -14.06 -3.15 9.72
N LEU A 170 -13.22 -2.79 8.75
CA LEU A 170 -12.67 -1.45 8.62
C LEU A 170 -13.72 -0.49 8.07
N GLU A 171 -14.26 0.37 8.94
CA GLU A 171 -15.21 1.41 8.58
C GLU A 171 -14.49 2.75 8.38
N LEU A 172 -14.13 3.05 7.13
CA LEU A 172 -13.56 4.34 6.75
C LEU A 172 -14.34 4.93 5.57
N PRO A 173 -14.52 6.26 5.49
CA PRO A 173 -15.35 6.91 4.45
C PRO A 173 -14.92 6.63 3.01
N PHE A 174 -13.70 6.15 2.80
CA PHE A 174 -13.09 5.89 1.50
C PHE A 174 -12.87 4.40 1.21
N VAL A 175 -13.19 3.50 2.14
CA VAL A 175 -13.10 2.06 1.93
C VAL A 175 -14.43 1.56 1.38
N THR A 176 -14.44 1.10 0.12
CA THR A 176 -15.67 0.71 -0.59
C THR A 176 -16.11 -0.72 -0.31
N ASN A 177 -15.18 -1.59 0.14
CA ASN A 177 -15.51 -2.95 0.53
C ASN A 177 -16.04 -2.97 1.99
N PRO A 178 -17.33 -3.26 2.23
CA PRO A 178 -17.90 -3.28 3.57
C PRO A 178 -17.42 -4.47 4.41
N ASN A 179 -16.70 -5.41 3.82
CA ASN A 179 -16.05 -6.55 4.48
C ASN A 179 -14.53 -6.38 4.57
N ALA A 180 -14.00 -5.19 4.26
CA ALA A 180 -12.59 -4.90 4.41
C ALA A 180 -12.14 -5.16 5.85
N LYS A 181 -10.99 -5.82 5.97
CA LYS A 181 -10.35 -6.14 7.24
C LYS A 181 -8.92 -5.65 7.19
N VAL A 182 -8.32 -5.49 8.37
CA VAL A 182 -6.89 -5.23 8.51
C VAL A 182 -6.18 -6.46 9.09
N LEU A 183 -4.90 -6.56 8.77
CA LEU A 183 -3.95 -7.40 9.47
C LEU A 183 -2.95 -6.51 10.20
N VAL A 184 -2.49 -6.99 11.35
CA VAL A 184 -1.45 -6.36 12.18
C VAL A 184 -0.29 -7.35 12.26
N VAL A 185 0.90 -6.93 11.84
CA VAL A 185 2.10 -7.76 11.85
C VAL A 185 3.16 -7.11 12.70
N ARG A 186 3.72 -7.87 13.62
CA ARG A 186 4.81 -7.46 14.51
C ARG A 186 6.03 -8.34 14.24
N GLY A 187 7.21 -7.75 14.17
CA GLY A 187 8.48 -8.48 14.13
C GLY A 187 9.56 -7.77 14.92
N THR A 188 10.55 -8.52 15.41
CA THR A 188 11.66 -8.01 16.24
C THR A 188 12.97 -8.08 15.46
N LYS A 189 13.72 -6.98 15.43
CA LYS A 189 15.08 -6.97 14.89
C LYS A 189 16.02 -7.67 15.86
N PRO A 190 16.78 -8.69 15.44
CA PRO A 190 17.75 -9.37 16.30
C PRO A 190 18.88 -8.42 16.74
#